data_AF-A0A7W5AWY1-F1
#
_entry.id   AF-A0A7W5AWY1-F1
#
_cell.length_a   1.000
_cell.length_b   1.000
_cell.length_c   1.000
_cell.angle_alpha   90.00
_cell.angle_beta   90.00
_cell.angle_gamma   90.00
#
_symmetry.space_group_name_H-M   'P 1'
#
loop_
_entity.id
_entity.type
_entity.pdbx_description
1 polymer ?
#
loop_
_entity_poly.entity_id
_entity_poly.type
_entity_poly.pdbx_seq_one_letter_code
_entity_poly.pdbx_strand_id
1 'polypeptide(L)'
;MSEFPENYSMQEGLSGKWYKLGFGVRGGTMLIEMGETVLLSVHVSSMRLDLLLKDEQGIYQYAGDFSFENLEREGKLLFHSWAIEHLHMNNHDLIIDNPTHEMTNLFIKLSLDKRKQAEDKFLNS
;
A
#
# COMPACT_ATOMS: atom_id res chain seq x y z
N MET A 1 -7.42 -35.80 10.42
CA MET A 1 -6.33 -34.85 10.71
C MET A 1 -6.30 -33.88 9.52
N SER A 2 -6.39 -32.57 9.76
CA SER A 2 -6.65 -31.56 8.73
C SER A 2 -5.48 -31.38 7.76
N GLU A 3 -5.73 -31.46 6.45
CA GLU A 3 -4.73 -31.48 5.37
C GLU A 3 -4.15 -30.10 4.99
N PHE A 4 -4.16 -29.10 5.88
CA PHE A 4 -3.47 -27.84 5.65
C PHE A 4 -2.73 -27.41 6.92
N PRO A 5 -1.39 -27.33 6.94
CA PRO A 5 -0.73 -26.51 7.95
C PRO A 5 -1.28 -25.09 7.78
N GLU A 6 -1.74 -24.49 8.86
CA GLU A 6 -2.25 -23.13 8.87
C GLU A 6 -1.16 -22.18 8.34
N ASN A 7 -1.22 -21.86 7.03
CA ASN A 7 -0.22 -21.05 6.32
C ASN A 7 -0.38 -19.55 6.66
N TYR A 8 -0.58 -19.25 7.93
CA TYR A 8 -0.69 -17.89 8.43
C TYR A 8 0.04 -17.72 9.76
N SER A 9 0.37 -16.48 10.06
CA SER A 9 0.86 -16.05 11.37
C SER A 9 -0.16 -15.11 12.01
N MET A 10 -0.20 -15.08 13.34
CA MET A 10 -1.05 -14.15 14.07
C MET A 10 -0.22 -12.94 14.49
N GLN A 11 -0.72 -11.74 14.19
CA GLN A 11 -0.07 -10.49 14.59
C GLN A 11 -1.11 -9.54 15.19
N GLU A 12 -0.77 -8.96 16.34
CA GLU A 12 -1.58 -7.93 16.97
C GLU A 12 -1.34 -6.57 16.28
N GLY A 13 -2.42 -5.86 15.99
CA GLY A 13 -2.35 -4.49 15.46
C GLY A 13 -2.49 -3.42 16.53
N LEU A 14 -2.38 -2.15 16.13
CA LEU A 14 -2.40 -1.01 17.06
C LEU A 14 -3.70 -0.89 17.87
N SER A 15 -4.81 -1.47 17.39
CA SER A 15 -6.09 -1.48 18.09
C SER A 15 -6.22 -2.60 19.14
N GLY A 16 -5.20 -3.46 19.30
CA GLY A 16 -5.23 -4.66 20.15
C GLY A 16 -5.98 -5.85 19.54
N LYS A 17 -6.49 -5.71 18.30
CA LYS A 17 -7.07 -6.83 17.54
C LYS A 17 -5.97 -7.69 16.93
N TRP A 18 -6.26 -8.98 16.80
CA TRP A 18 -5.37 -9.97 16.19
C TRP A 18 -5.77 -10.26 14.74
N TYR A 19 -4.79 -10.26 13.85
CA TYR A 19 -4.97 -10.49 12.42
C TYR A 19 -4.20 -11.72 11.95
N LYS A 20 -4.79 -12.45 11.01
CA LYS A 20 -4.12 -13.55 10.29
C LYS A 20 -3.33 -12.97 9.13
N LEU A 21 -2.01 -13.10 9.14
CA LEU A 21 -1.14 -12.68 8.03
C LEU A 21 -0.71 -13.93 7.24
N GLY A 22 -0.87 -13.89 5.92
CA GLY A 22 -0.51 -15.01 5.05
C GLY A 22 0.99 -15.34 5.07
N PHE A 23 1.34 -16.51 4.52
CA PHE A 23 2.72 -16.95 4.42
C PHE A 23 3.62 -15.92 3.72
N GLY A 24 4.76 -15.61 4.34
CA GLY A 24 5.73 -14.63 3.81
C GLY A 24 5.42 -13.17 4.14
N VAL A 25 4.20 -12.86 4.63
CA VAL A 25 3.85 -11.53 5.14
C VAL A 25 4.44 -11.37 6.53
N ARG A 26 5.25 -10.33 6.73
CA ARG A 26 5.86 -10.04 8.03
C ARG A 26 5.10 -8.93 8.73
N GLY A 27 4.82 -9.12 10.03
CA GLY A 27 4.38 -8.01 10.88
C GLY A 27 5.42 -6.89 10.87
N GLY A 28 5.01 -5.69 10.46
CA GLY A 28 5.84 -4.50 10.54
C GLY A 28 6.05 -4.02 11.97
N THR A 29 6.63 -2.83 12.10
CA THR A 29 6.71 -2.10 13.36
C THR A 29 5.31 -1.86 13.94
N MET A 30 4.32 -1.63 13.08
CA MET A 30 2.92 -1.43 13.46
C MET A 30 2.00 -2.01 12.40
N LEU A 31 0.84 -2.51 12.80
CA LEU A 31 -0.27 -2.84 11.89
C LEU A 31 -1.45 -1.92 12.17
N ILE A 32 -1.98 -1.31 11.11
CA ILE A 32 -3.08 -0.35 11.16
C ILE A 32 -4.23 -0.86 10.31
N GLU A 33 -5.39 -1.07 10.94
CA GLU A 33 -6.63 -1.45 10.26
C GLU A 33 -7.20 -0.26 9.49
N MET A 34 -7.42 -0.43 8.19
CA MET A 34 -7.97 0.58 7.29
C MET A 34 -9.30 0.07 6.71
N GLY A 35 -10.36 0.15 7.51
CA GLY A 35 -11.63 -0.50 7.18
C GLY A 35 -11.55 -2.03 7.33
N GLU A 36 -12.52 -2.75 6.75
CA GLU A 36 -12.68 -4.19 7.00
C GLU A 36 -11.75 -5.09 6.17
N THR A 37 -11.28 -4.59 5.02
CA THR A 37 -10.59 -5.40 4.01
C THR A 37 -9.12 -5.03 3.83
N VAL A 38 -8.65 -3.93 4.40
CA VAL A 38 -7.29 -3.43 4.23
C VAL A 38 -6.58 -3.32 5.57
N LEU A 39 -5.33 -3.76 5.59
CA LEU A 39 -4.42 -3.60 6.71
C LEU A 39 -3.12 -2.99 6.20
N LEU A 40 -2.65 -1.94 6.85
CA LEU A 40 -1.36 -1.31 6.57
C LEU A 40 -0.32 -1.83 7.54
N SER A 41 0.75 -2.44 7.02
CA SER A 41 1.92 -2.81 7.81
C SER A 41 3.03 -1.77 7.64
N VAL A 42 3.33 -1.06 8.73
CA VAL A 42 4.32 0.02 8.74
C VAL A 42 5.68 -0.53 9.11
N HIS A 43 6.66 -0.42 8.22
CA HIS A 43 8.05 -0.82 8.45
C HIS A 43 8.94 0.42 8.56
N VAL A 44 9.11 0.92 9.79
CA VAL A 44 9.82 2.20 10.04
C VAL A 44 11.28 2.15 9.60
N SER A 45 11.99 1.08 9.94
CA SER A 45 13.43 0.96 9.64
C SER A 45 13.74 0.87 8.14
N SER A 46 12.81 0.35 7.34
CA SER A 46 12.96 0.25 5.89
C SER A 46 12.19 1.33 5.13
N MET A 47 11.63 2.33 5.83
CA MET A 47 10.84 3.41 5.24
C MET A 47 9.80 2.88 4.24
N ARG A 48 9.02 1.88 4.66
CA ARG A 48 8.08 1.17 3.78
C ARG A 48 6.73 0.96 4.45
N LEU A 49 5.66 1.03 3.66
CA LEU A 49 4.29 0.73 4.06
C LEU A 49 3.76 -0.39 3.18
N ASP A 50 3.56 -1.58 3.74
CA ASP A 50 2.96 -2.69 3.00
C ASP A 50 1.43 -2.57 3.07
N LEU A 51 0.78 -2.69 1.92
CA LEU A 51 -0.65 -2.79 1.75
C LEU A 51 -1.03 -4.26 1.76
N LEU A 52 -1.83 -4.65 2.74
CA LEU A 52 -2.33 -6.02 2.87
C LEU A 52 -3.83 -6.05 2.63
N LEU A 53 -4.28 -6.95 1.76
CA LEU A 53 -5.69 -7.16 1.45
C LEU A 53 -6.17 -8.47 2.05
N LYS A 54 -7.38 -8.42 2.63
CA LYS A 54 -8.04 -9.57 3.21
C LYS A 54 -8.62 -10.46 2.12
N ASP A 55 -8.26 -11.73 2.13
CA ASP A 55 -8.86 -12.75 1.26
C ASP A 55 -10.19 -13.30 1.81
N GLU A 56 -10.82 -14.19 1.04
CA GLU A 56 -12.10 -14.81 1.39
C GLU A 56 -12.06 -15.64 2.69
N GLN A 57 -10.88 -16.06 3.12
CA GLN A 57 -10.67 -16.83 4.36
C GLN A 57 -10.39 -15.92 5.56
N GLY A 58 -10.37 -14.60 5.34
CA GLY A 58 -10.05 -13.61 6.35
C GLY A 58 -8.57 -13.49 6.66
N ILE A 59 -7.69 -13.96 5.77
CA ILE A 59 -6.24 -13.85 5.89
C ILE A 59 -5.76 -12.65 5.08
N TYR A 60 -4.91 -11.82 5.66
CA TYR A 60 -4.34 -10.65 5.00
C TYR A 60 -3.09 -11.05 4.20
N GLN A 61 -3.15 -10.82 2.89
CA GLN A 61 -2.09 -11.11 1.92
C GLN A 61 -1.43 -9.81 1.45
N TYR A 62 -0.14 -9.87 1.13
CA TYR A 62 0.56 -8.72 0.55
C TYR A 62 -0.01 -8.39 -0.85
N ALA A 63 -0.44 -7.15 -1.04
CA ALA A 63 -0.95 -6.65 -2.31
C ALA A 63 0.01 -5.64 -2.98
N GLY A 64 0.88 -5.02 -2.20
CA GLY A 64 1.85 -4.03 -2.68
C GLY A 64 2.47 -3.26 -1.53
N ASP A 65 3.34 -2.32 -1.84
CA ASP A 65 3.90 -1.40 -0.87
C ASP A 65 4.18 -0.01 -1.43
N PHE A 66 4.25 0.94 -0.52
CA PHE A 66 4.88 2.22 -0.72
C PHE A 66 6.26 2.20 -0.07
N SER A 67 7.29 2.31 -0.88
CA SER A 67 8.68 2.49 -0.45
C SER A 67 9.09 3.94 -0.61
N PHE A 68 9.66 4.52 0.43
CA PHE A 68 10.06 5.91 0.44
C PHE A 68 11.58 6.01 0.35
N GLU A 69 12.07 6.66 -0.69
CA GLU A 69 13.50 6.83 -0.94
C GLU A 69 13.87 8.30 -0.96
N ASN A 70 15.04 8.62 -0.40
CA ASN A 70 15.58 9.99 -0.43
C ASN A 70 14.56 11.06 0.01
N LEU A 71 13.68 10.75 0.97
CA LEU A 71 12.63 11.66 1.46
C LEU A 71 13.19 13.04 1.81
N GLU A 72 14.33 13.06 2.51
CA GLU A 72 15.00 14.29 2.96
C GLU A 72 15.56 15.18 1.85
N ARG A 73 15.67 14.68 0.61
CA ARG A 73 16.28 15.41 -0.52
C ARG A 73 15.34 15.60 -1.70
N GLU A 74 14.66 14.54 -2.10
CA GLU A 74 13.94 14.51 -3.38
C GLU A 74 12.47 14.09 -3.25
N GLY A 75 12.05 13.57 -2.08
CA GLY A 75 10.67 13.15 -1.85
C GLY A 75 10.21 12.10 -2.86
N LYS A 76 10.99 11.03 -3.07
CA LYS A 76 10.63 9.95 -3.99
C LYS A 76 9.80 8.89 -3.28
N LEU A 77 8.68 8.58 -3.90
CA LEU A 77 7.75 7.53 -3.51
C LEU A 77 7.74 6.48 -4.63
N LEU A 78 8.03 5.25 -4.29
CA LEU A 78 7.83 4.10 -5.14
C LEU A 78 6.60 3.36 -4.66
N PHE A 79 5.62 3.19 -5.53
CA PHE A 79 4.57 2.21 -5.33
C PHE A 79 4.93 0.95 -6.11
N HIS A 80 5.02 -0.18 -5.41
CA HIS A 80 5.21 -1.50 -5.99
C HIS A 80 3.97 -2.36 -5.73
N SER A 81 3.44 -3.02 -6.75
CA SER A 81 2.35 -3.98 -6.56
C SER A 81 2.29 -4.95 -7.73
N TRP A 82 2.01 -6.22 -7.43
CA TRP A 82 1.77 -7.25 -8.43
C TRP A 82 0.28 -7.34 -8.81
N ALA A 83 -0.56 -6.54 -8.15
CA ALA A 83 -2.01 -6.57 -8.23
C ALA A 83 -2.59 -5.24 -8.77
N ILE A 84 -1.81 -4.48 -9.56
CA ILE A 84 -2.31 -3.26 -10.20
C ILE A 84 -3.24 -3.65 -11.33
N GLU A 85 -4.54 -3.46 -11.16
CA GLU A 85 -5.51 -3.65 -12.24
C GLU A 85 -5.67 -2.38 -13.08
N HIS A 86 -5.79 -1.23 -12.42
CA HIS A 86 -5.97 0.06 -13.05
C HIS A 86 -5.55 1.21 -12.12
N LEU A 87 -5.28 2.38 -12.69
CA LEU A 87 -4.97 3.61 -11.94
C LEU A 87 -6.00 4.69 -12.26
N HIS A 88 -6.62 5.23 -11.21
CA HIS A 88 -7.49 6.39 -11.31
C HIS A 88 -6.69 7.66 -11.07
N MET A 89 -6.79 8.62 -11.99
CA MET A 89 -6.23 9.95 -11.83
C MET A 89 -7.31 10.90 -11.31
N ASN A 90 -6.91 12.05 -10.74
CA ASN A 90 -7.86 13.06 -10.23
C ASN A 90 -8.87 13.56 -11.29
N ASN A 91 -8.56 13.41 -12.57
CA ASN A 91 -9.56 13.48 -13.62
C ASN A 91 -10.17 12.07 -13.76
N HIS A 92 -11.34 11.85 -13.18
CA HIS A 92 -12.01 10.53 -13.16
C HIS A 92 -12.25 9.93 -14.55
N ASP A 93 -12.21 10.76 -15.60
CA ASP A 93 -12.31 10.32 -16.99
C ASP A 93 -11.01 9.67 -17.51
N LEU A 94 -9.91 9.77 -16.77
CA LEU A 94 -8.62 9.21 -17.13
C LEU A 94 -8.28 8.02 -16.22
N ILE A 95 -8.56 6.84 -16.75
CA ILE A 95 -8.20 5.54 -16.17
C ILE A 95 -7.05 4.97 -17.01
N ILE A 96 -6.00 4.51 -16.34
CA ILE A 96 -4.92 3.76 -16.99
C ILE A 96 -5.10 2.29 -16.62
N ASP A 97 -5.61 1.50 -17.56
CA ASP A 97 -5.78 0.05 -17.38
C ASP A 97 -4.44 -0.69 -17.52
N ASN A 98 -4.29 -1.80 -16.77
CA ASN A 98 -3.12 -2.68 -16.82
C ASN A 98 -3.52 -4.13 -17.20
N PRO A 99 -4.14 -4.35 -18.37
CA PRO A 99 -4.71 -5.64 -18.74
C PRO A 99 -3.67 -6.75 -18.94
N THR A 100 -2.40 -6.40 -19.18
CA THR A 100 -1.29 -7.34 -19.34
C THR A 100 -0.55 -7.62 -18.04
N HIS A 101 -0.91 -6.96 -16.93
CA HIS A 101 -0.25 -7.04 -15.63
C HIS A 101 1.25 -6.69 -15.65
N GLU A 102 1.72 -5.97 -16.67
CA GLU A 102 3.14 -5.60 -16.82
C GLU A 102 3.50 -4.38 -15.96
N MET A 103 2.52 -3.51 -15.66
CA MET A 103 2.72 -2.40 -14.74
C MET A 103 2.75 -2.93 -13.31
N THR A 104 3.94 -2.91 -12.73
CA THR A 104 4.19 -3.39 -11.36
C THR A 104 4.77 -2.33 -10.45
N ASN A 105 5.20 -1.20 -11.02
CA ASN A 105 5.92 -0.14 -10.31
C ASN A 105 5.48 1.24 -10.82
N LEU A 106 5.25 2.17 -9.89
CA LEU A 106 5.05 3.58 -10.17
C LEU A 106 6.04 4.41 -9.37
N PHE A 107 6.76 5.28 -10.08
CA PHE A 107 7.73 6.19 -9.49
C PHE A 107 7.14 7.58 -9.44
N ILE A 108 6.96 8.11 -8.23
CA ILE A 108 6.34 9.41 -7.98
C ILE A 108 7.37 10.31 -7.29
N LYS A 109 7.60 11.49 -7.86
CA LYS A 109 8.42 12.54 -7.23
C LYS A 109 7.51 13.63 -6.68
N LEU A 110 7.58 13.87 -5.38
CA LEU A 110 6.82 14.92 -4.71
C LEU A 110 7.57 16.26 -4.78
N SER A 111 6.85 17.36 -4.97
CA SER A 111 7.44 18.71 -5.07
C SER A 111 6.54 19.75 -4.42
N LEU A 112 7.09 20.48 -3.44
CA LEU A 112 6.39 21.59 -2.79
C LEU A 112 6.13 22.76 -3.75
N ASP A 113 7.05 23.02 -4.68
CA ASP A 113 6.86 24.07 -5.70
C ASP A 113 5.64 23.76 -6.58
N LYS A 114 5.47 22.48 -6.96
CA LYS A 114 4.31 22.03 -7.74
C LYS A 114 3.02 22.06 -6.93
N ARG A 115 3.07 21.76 -5.63
CA ARG A 115 1.93 21.95 -4.73
C ARG A 115 1.45 23.41 -4.75
N LYS A 116 2.35 24.38 -4.57
CA LYS A 116 1.99 25.80 -4.57
C LYS A 116 1.34 26.25 -5.90
N GLN A 117 1.91 25.83 -7.03
CA GLN A 117 1.32 26.09 -8.36
C GLN A 117 -0.09 25.50 -8.51
N ALA A 118 -0.33 24.31 -7.95
CA ALA A 118 -1.64 23.68 -7.98
C ALA A 118 -2.64 24.40 -7.07
N GLU A 119 -2.25 24.78 -5.85
CA GLU A 119 -3.08 25.57 -4.92
C GLU A 119 -3.49 26.90 -5.56
N ASP A 120 -2.55 27.64 -6.16
CA ASP A 120 -2.84 28.90 -6.85
C ASP A 120 -3.85 28.72 -8.00
N LYS A 121 -3.80 27.58 -8.70
CA LYS A 121 -4.71 27.30 -9.81
C LYS A 121 -6.11 26.92 -9.34
N PHE A 122 -6.23 26.08 -8.31
CA PHE A 122 -7.49 25.41 -7.94
C PHE A 122 -8.20 25.99 -6.72
N LEU A 123 -7.51 26.76 -5.87
CA LEU A 123 -8.08 27.33 -4.64
C LEU A 123 -8.27 28.85 -4.72
N ASN A 124 -7.57 29.53 -5.63
CA ASN A 124 -7.70 30.98 -5.84
C ASN A 124 -8.49 31.32 -7.13
N SER A 125 -9.14 30.33 -7.75
CA SER A 125 -10.14 30.51 -8.83
C SER A 125 -11.56 30.51 -8.27
#